data_AF-A0A9Q3QC63-F1
#
_entry.id   AF-A0A9Q3QC63-F1
#
_cell.length_a   1.000
_cell.length_b   1.000
_cell.length_c   1.000
_cell.angle_alpha   90.00
_cell.angle_beta   90.00
_cell.angle_gamma   90.00
#
_symmetry.space_group_name_H-M   'P 1'
#
loop_
_entity.id
_entity.type
_entity.pdbx_description
1 polymer ?
#
loop_
_entity_poly.entity_id
_entity_poly.type
_entity_poly.pdbx_seq_one_letter_code
_entity_poly.pdbx_strand_id
1 'polypeptide(L)'
;MKEGGHASLYIANFRGLFSRIGYWGERALINHFRKELPSRILDQLSSHPSRIDSLADLMDITLEPDTRYHERTKEKIHHQEKSPEASKSNYSHPQNSSS
;
A
#
# COMPACT_ATOMS: atom_id res chain seq x y z
N MET A 1 9.79 0.63 5.95
CA MET A 1 8.64 1.34 5.31
C MET A 1 7.40 1.15 6.17
N LYS A 2 6.67 2.24 6.49
CA LYS A 2 5.45 2.14 7.33
C LYS A 2 4.27 1.59 6.53
N GLU A 3 3.34 0.91 7.21
CA GLU A 3 2.04 0.58 6.63
C GLU A 3 1.34 1.85 6.14
N GLY A 4 0.85 1.85 4.90
CA GLY A 4 0.30 3.03 4.23
C GLY A 4 1.30 4.03 3.64
N GLY A 5 2.62 3.83 3.81
CA GLY A 5 3.63 4.62 3.09
C GLY A 5 3.66 4.30 1.60
N HIS A 6 4.21 5.21 0.79
CA HIS A 6 4.48 4.97 -0.64
C HIS A 6 5.87 4.37 -0.86
N ALA A 7 5.95 3.32 -1.67
CA ALA A 7 7.19 2.66 -2.05
C ALA A 7 8.14 3.63 -2.78
N SER A 8 7.62 4.52 -3.62
CA SER A 8 8.40 5.52 -4.35
C SER A 8 9.20 6.43 -3.41
N LEU A 9 8.55 6.95 -2.36
CA LEU A 9 9.20 7.78 -1.35
C LEU A 9 10.23 6.98 -0.54
N TYR A 10 9.89 5.74 -0.18
CA TYR A 10 10.82 4.85 0.51
C TYR A 10 12.08 4.57 -0.32
N ILE A 11 11.93 4.26 -1.61
CA ILE A 11 13.03 4.02 -2.55
C ILE A 11 13.90 5.28 -2.70
N ALA A 12 13.29 6.46 -2.86
CA ALA A 12 14.03 7.71 -2.96
C ALA A 12 14.88 7.97 -1.70
N ASN A 13 14.30 7.78 -0.52
CA ASN A 13 15.01 7.91 0.74
C ASN A 13 16.12 6.86 0.90
N PHE A 14 15.84 5.60 0.52
CA PHE A 14 16.82 4.51 0.56
C PHE A 14 18.02 4.80 -0.36
N ARG A 15 17.77 5.30 -1.58
CA ARG A 15 18.80 5.77 -2.51
C ARG A 15 19.66 6.88 -1.92
N GLY A 16 19.02 7.88 -1.31
CA GLY A 16 19.72 8.93 -0.57
C GLY A 16 20.58 8.38 0.58
N LEU A 17 20.08 7.39 1.31
CA LEU A 17 20.78 6.78 2.43
C LEU A 17 22.04 6.04 1.97
N PHE A 18 21.93 5.09 1.04
CA PHE A 18 23.11 4.31 0.65
C PHE A 18 24.13 5.12 -0.17
N SER A 19 23.73 6.18 -0.86
CA SER A 19 24.68 7.11 -1.48
C SER A 19 25.64 7.75 -0.47
N ARG A 20 25.24 7.81 0.81
CA ARG A 20 26.02 8.36 1.93
C ARG A 20 26.76 7.28 2.72
N ILE A 21 26.40 6.01 2.56
CA ILE A 21 26.99 4.90 3.30
C ILE A 21 28.03 4.24 2.39
N GLY A 22 29.31 4.44 2.67
CA GLY A 22 30.40 3.85 1.89
C GLY A 22 30.42 2.32 1.96
N TYR A 23 30.53 1.68 0.78
CA TYR A 23 30.88 0.27 0.56
C TYR A 23 30.00 -0.81 1.23
N TRP A 24 28.68 -0.68 1.13
CA TRP A 24 27.80 -1.82 1.37
C TRP A 24 27.66 -2.65 0.09
N GLY A 25 27.94 -3.96 0.18
CA GLY A 25 27.73 -4.86 -0.95
C GLY A 25 26.25 -4.95 -1.32
N GLU A 26 25.95 -5.16 -2.60
CA GLU A 26 24.57 -5.18 -3.13
C GLU A 26 23.68 -6.19 -2.39
N ARG A 27 24.21 -7.36 -2.03
CA ARG A 27 23.47 -8.38 -1.26
C ARG A 27 23.04 -7.87 0.12
N ALA A 28 23.87 -7.05 0.77
CA ALA A 28 23.54 -6.44 2.06
C ALA A 28 22.43 -5.39 1.90
N LEU A 29 22.48 -4.61 0.81
CA LEU A 29 21.45 -3.62 0.48
C LEU A 29 20.11 -4.29 0.15
N ILE A 30 20.11 -5.36 -0.65
CA ILE A 30 18.92 -6.17 -0.95
C ILE A 30 18.28 -6.70 0.34
N ASN A 31 19.10 -7.29 1.23
CA ASN A 31 18.61 -7.82 2.49
C ASN A 31 18.03 -6.74 3.41
N HIS A 32 18.72 -5.59 3.51
CA HIS A 32 18.24 -4.46 4.31
C HIS A 32 16.94 -3.88 3.74
N PHE A 33 16.86 -3.74 2.41
CA PHE A 33 15.67 -3.25 1.73
C PHE A 33 14.46 -4.16 2.01
N ARG A 34 14.61 -5.49 1.86
CA ARG A 34 13.53 -6.47 2.11
C ARG A 34 13.02 -6.44 3.55
N LYS A 35 13.92 -6.32 4.54
CA LYS A 35 13.53 -6.31 5.96
C LYS A 35 12.55 -5.19 6.32
N GLU A 36 12.66 -4.08 5.61
CA GLU A 36 11.86 -2.88 5.85
C GLU A 36 10.58 -2.86 5.03
N LEU A 37 10.31 -3.86 4.17
CA LEU A 37 9.10 -3.89 3.36
C LEU A 37 7.88 -4.37 4.17
N PRO A 38 6.70 -3.81 3.90
CA PRO A 38 5.42 -4.34 4.37
C PRO A 38 5.24 -5.81 3.98
N SER A 39 4.59 -6.59 4.84
CA SER A 39 4.29 -8.01 4.57
C SER A 39 3.54 -8.20 3.26
N ARG A 40 2.59 -7.31 2.93
CA ARG A 40 1.83 -7.33 1.67
C ARG A 40 2.74 -7.33 0.42
N ILE A 41 3.86 -6.60 0.47
CA ILE A 41 4.82 -6.53 -0.62
C ILE A 41 5.71 -7.77 -0.59
N LEU A 42 6.14 -8.21 0.60
CA LEU A 42 6.94 -9.42 0.77
C LEU A 42 6.25 -10.67 0.23
N ASP A 43 4.93 -10.80 0.43
CA ASP A 43 4.14 -11.90 -0.10
C ASP A 43 4.13 -11.91 -1.64
N GLN A 44 4.02 -10.73 -2.26
CA GLN A 44 4.08 -10.60 -3.72
C GLN A 44 5.48 -10.81 -4.30
N LEU A 45 6.52 -10.40 -3.56
CA LEU A 45 7.89 -10.71 -3.94
C LEU A 45 8.18 -12.22 -3.85
N SER A 46 7.56 -12.92 -2.89
CA SER A 46 7.71 -14.36 -2.72
C SER A 46 6.98 -15.17 -3.78
N SER A 47 5.87 -14.65 -4.31
CA SER A 47 5.14 -15.25 -5.42
C SER A 47 5.67 -14.85 -6.81
N HIS A 48 6.66 -13.95 -6.86
CA HIS A 48 7.24 -13.50 -8.12
C HIS A 48 8.03 -14.66 -8.78
N PRO A 49 7.76 -14.98 -10.07
CA PRO A 49 8.33 -16.16 -10.73
C PRO A 49 9.83 -16.03 -11.02
N SER A 50 10.34 -14.80 -11.07
CA SER A 50 11.74 -14.51 -11.38
C SER A 50 12.58 -14.31 -10.13
N ARG A 51 13.82 -14.80 -10.15
CA ARG A 51 14.81 -14.47 -9.11
C ARG A 51 15.15 -12.99 -9.18
N ILE A 52 15.05 -12.33 -8.03
CA ILE A 52 15.40 -10.92 -7.87
C ILE A 52 16.84 -10.87 -7.36
N ASP A 53 17.78 -10.74 -8.29
CA ASP A 53 19.23 -10.80 -8.03
C ASP A 53 19.87 -9.41 -7.95
N SER A 54 19.20 -8.36 -8.45
CA SER A 54 19.68 -6.98 -8.36
C SER A 54 18.83 -6.12 -7.42
N LEU A 55 19.46 -5.10 -6.84
CA LEU A 55 18.76 -4.11 -6.02
C LEU A 55 17.78 -3.29 -6.86
N ALA A 56 18.12 -3.01 -8.11
CA ALA A 56 17.27 -2.24 -9.02
C ALA A 56 15.96 -3.00 -9.32
N ASP A 57 16.05 -4.28 -9.67
CA ASP A 57 14.87 -5.11 -9.92
C ASP A 57 13.98 -5.20 -8.69
N LEU A 58 14.59 -5.34 -7.50
CA LEU A 58 13.84 -5.35 -6.25
C LEU A 58 13.06 -4.05 -6.03
N MET A 59 13.65 -2.90 -6.32
CA MET A 59 13.00 -1.61 -6.21
C MET A 59 11.85 -1.48 -7.20
N ASP A 60 12.05 -1.86 -8.46
CA ASP A 60 11.04 -1.75 -9.51
C ASP A 60 9.86 -2.69 -9.27
N ILE A 61 10.13 -3.94 -8.91
CA ILE A 61 9.08 -4.92 -8.56
C ILE A 61 8.31 -4.47 -7.31
N THR A 62 8.91 -3.66 -6.43
CA THR A 62 8.21 -3.13 -5.25
C THR A 62 7.21 -2.01 -5.61
N LEU A 63 7.41 -1.30 -6.72
CA LEU A 63 6.54 -0.19 -7.12
C LEU A 63 5.16 -0.63 -7.59
N GLU A 64 5.07 -1.71 -8.37
CA GLU A 64 3.80 -2.19 -8.93
C GLU A 64 2.80 -2.64 -7.83
N PRO A 65 3.18 -3.51 -6.87
CA PRO A 65 2.40 -3.86 -5.69
C PRO A 65 1.81 -2.66 -4.95
N ASP A 66 2.66 -1.68 -4.68
CA ASP A 66 2.30 -0.54 -3.86
C ASP A 66 1.35 0.38 -4.62
N THR A 67 1.62 0.63 -5.90
CA THR A 67 0.75 1.43 -6.77
C THR A 67 -0.65 0.82 -6.83
N ARG A 68 -0.76 -0.48 -7.11
CA ARG A 68 -2.06 -1.18 -7.15
C ARG A 68 -2.78 -1.13 -5.81
N TYR A 69 -2.06 -1.23 -4.70
CA TYR A 69 -2.65 -1.13 -3.35
C TYR A 69 -3.24 0.26 -3.10
N HIS A 70 -2.51 1.32 -3.44
CA HIS A 70 -2.97 2.69 -3.25
C HIS A 70 -4.11 3.06 -4.19
N GLU A 71 -4.09 2.60 -5.44
CA GLU A 71 -5.21 2.76 -6.38
C GLU A 71 -6.48 2.10 -5.84
N ARG A 72 -6.41 0.83 -5.45
CA ARG A 72 -7.55 0.10 -4.87
C ARG A 72 -8.07 0.74 -3.59
N THR A 73 -7.19 1.32 -2.77
CA THR A 73 -7.58 2.01 -1.54
C THR A 73 -8.33 3.31 -1.85
N LYS A 74 -7.88 4.08 -2.85
CA LYS A 74 -8.60 5.27 -3.34
C LYS A 74 -9.99 4.93 -3.90
N GLU A 75 -10.10 3.86 -4.69
CA GLU A 75 -11.39 3.39 -5.22
C GLU A 75 -12.38 3.02 -4.10
N LYS A 76 -11.91 2.32 -3.07
CA LYS A 76 -12.75 1.95 -1.92
C LYS A 76 -13.24 3.16 -1.13
N ILE A 77 -12.39 4.18 -0.96
CA ILE A 77 -12.77 5.44 -0.31
C ILE A 77 -13.80 6.18 -1.17
N HIS A 78 -13.57 6.29 -2.48
CA HIS A 78 -14.52 6.93 -3.39
C HIS A 78 -15.87 6.22 -3.47
N HIS A 79 -15.91 4.88 -3.40
CA HIS A 79 -17.17 4.14 -3.37
C HIS A 79 -17.93 4.29 -2.04
N GLN A 80 -17.24 4.54 -0.92
CA GLN A 80 -17.90 4.90 0.33
C GLN A 80 -18.42 6.35 0.33
N GLU A 81 -17.70 7.28 -0.28
CA GLU A 81 -18.11 8.69 -0.36
C GLU A 81 -19.25 8.92 -1.37
N LYS A 82 -19.36 8.05 -2.40
CA LYS A 82 -20.44 8.08 -3.39
C LYS A 82 -21.64 7.21 -3.04
N SER A 83 -21.77 6.73 -1.81
CA SER A 83 -23.03 6.13 -1.36
C SER A 83 -24.04 7.27 -1.21
N PRO A 84 -25.14 7.32 -2.00
CA PRO A 84 -26.18 8.29 -1.76
C PRO A 84 -26.77 8.01 -0.37
N GLU A 85 -26.79 9.05 0.44
CA GLU A 85 -27.66 9.19 1.59
C GLU A 85 -29.11 8.95 1.15
N ALA A 86 -29.58 7.71 1.24
CA ALA A 86 -31.00 7.38 1.05
C ALA A 86 -31.33 6.05 1.72
N SER A 87 -31.37 6.03 3.06
CA SER A 87 -32.28 5.18 3.82
C SER A 87 -32.43 5.71 5.26
N LYS A 88 -32.88 6.96 5.38
CA LYS A 88 -33.73 7.34 6.51
C LYS A 88 -35.17 7.19 6.04
N SER A 89 -35.72 5.98 6.11
CA SER A 89 -37.18 5.84 6.23
C SER A 89 -37.48 5.71 7.72
N ASN A 90 -37.52 6.86 8.41
CA ASN A 90 -38.28 6.96 9.64
C ASN A 90 -39.74 6.82 9.23
N TYR A 91 -40.26 5.59 9.28
CA TYR A 91 -41.71 5.39 9.31
C TYR A 91 -42.19 5.77 10.71
N SER A 92 -42.28 7.07 10.95
CA SER A 92 -43.13 7.60 12.01
C SER A 92 -44.56 7.32 11.60
N HIS A 93 -45.21 6.38 12.30
CA HIS A 93 -46.66 6.21 12.24
C HIS A 93 -47.31 7.39 12.98
N PRO A 94 -48.17 8.20 12.35
CA PRO A 94 -49.15 8.98 13.08
C PRO A 94 -50.53 8.32 12.90
N GLN A 95 -51.23 8.07 14.00
CA GLN A 95 -52.70 8.16 14.12
C GLN A 95 -53.07 7.70 15.53
N ASN A 96 -53.28 8.62 16.46
CA ASN A 96 -54.48 9.44 16.68
C ASN A 96 -55.61 8.61 17.33
N SER A 97 -55.99 9.10 18.50
CA SER A 97 -56.95 8.60 19.48
C SER A 97 -58.35 8.40 18.90
N SER A 98 -59.12 7.47 19.47
CA SER A 98 -60.55 7.64 19.77
C SER A 98 -61.03 6.58 20.77
N SER A 99 -61.70 7.12 21.81
CA SER A 99 -62.69 6.61 22.78
C SER A 99 -62.83 5.12 23.08
#